data_AF-A0A972RYK8-F1
#
_entry.id   AF-A0A972RYK8-F1
#
_cell.length_a   1.000
_cell.length_b   1.000
_cell.length_c   1.000
_cell.angle_alpha   90.00
_cell.angle_beta   90.00
_cell.angle_gamma   90.00
#
_symmetry.space_group_name_H-M   'P 1'
#
loop_
_entity.id
_entity.type
_entity.pdbx_description
1 polymer ?
#
loop_
_entity_poly.entity_id
_entity_poly.type
_entity_poly.pdbx_seq_one_letter_code
_entity_poly.pdbx_strand_id
1 'polypeptide(L)'
;MLNFIFYFLFFCFTFSYGGEIFYQFGRGLYIKNNFWLGGYFSLNFWKRGDKHTFKFEDIALLSRVNYKKVSLFSEIEAKGVFVSSNTEKNCNWNLDLQIERLYFEYNHSRNLNLKLGRFLTPLGIWNKIHIDALKWTVSDPLVSRKFFPMFTTGIELYGFLPSIKNFKYEVFVQKNKGINDSYNNLQPRNMFGLQIEKIFNINKKLGFNLGRFDEEITNERYTFLGLYGKTKFKKL
;
A
#
# COMPACT_ATOMS: atom_id res chain seq x y z
N MET A 1 10.84 -4.61 -19.03
CA MET A 1 10.23 -3.74 -18.02
C MET A 1 10.16 -2.27 -18.46
N LEU A 2 11.23 -1.70 -19.02
CA LEU A 2 11.28 -0.31 -19.51
C LEU A 2 10.17 0.06 -20.52
N ASN A 3 9.89 -0.81 -21.50
CA ASN A 3 8.88 -0.54 -22.53
C ASN A 3 7.46 -0.42 -21.95
N PHE A 4 7.13 -1.18 -20.90
CA PHE A 4 5.81 -1.11 -20.26
C PHE A 4 5.59 0.22 -19.54
N ILE A 5 6.62 0.70 -18.83
CA ILE A 5 6.60 2.01 -18.14
C ILE A 5 6.42 3.13 -19.18
N PHE A 6 7.10 3.04 -20.32
CA PHE A 6 6.98 4.01 -21.40
C PHE A 6 5.56 4.04 -22.00
N TYR A 7 4.97 2.88 -22.30
CA TYR A 7 3.59 2.81 -22.80
C TYR A 7 2.56 3.27 -21.77
N PHE A 8 2.79 2.99 -20.47
CA PHE A 8 1.93 3.45 -19.39
C PHE A 8 1.98 4.99 -19.23
N LEU A 9 3.18 5.57 -19.23
CA LEU A 9 3.35 7.03 -19.20
C LEU A 9 2.77 7.69 -20.44
N PHE A 10 2.95 7.10 -21.62
CA PHE A 10 2.36 7.58 -22.86
C PHE A 10 0.83 7.52 -22.83
N PHE A 11 0.25 6.44 -22.29
CA PHE A 11 -1.19 6.32 -22.08
C PHE A 11 -1.73 7.35 -21.08
N CYS A 12 -1.03 7.61 -19.97
CA CYS A 12 -1.40 8.70 -19.07
C CYS A 12 -1.31 10.08 -19.73
N PHE A 13 -0.32 10.28 -20.60
CA PHE A 13 -0.12 11.53 -21.33
C PHE A 13 -1.20 11.79 -22.39
N THR A 14 -1.64 10.78 -23.13
CA THR A 14 -2.69 10.95 -24.15
C THR A 14 -4.06 11.30 -23.54
N PHE A 15 -4.35 10.85 -22.32
CA PHE A 15 -5.55 11.28 -21.57
C PHE A 15 -5.48 12.72 -21.03
N SER A 16 -4.30 13.34 -21.05
CA SER A 16 -4.06 14.68 -20.48
C SER A 16 -4.20 15.84 -21.48
N TYR A 17 -4.37 15.58 -22.77
CA TYR A 17 -4.45 16.64 -23.79
C TYR A 17 -5.69 17.55 -23.56
N GLY A 18 -5.44 18.84 -23.33
CA GLY A 18 -6.45 19.92 -23.25
C GLY A 18 -7.14 20.11 -21.91
N GLY A 19 -6.49 19.80 -20.79
CA GLY A 19 -7.07 19.96 -19.44
C GLY A 19 -6.43 21.06 -18.61
N GLU A 20 -7.22 21.66 -17.72
CA GLU A 20 -6.65 22.48 -16.65
C GLU A 20 -5.73 21.63 -15.77
N ILE A 21 -4.51 22.13 -15.57
CA ILE A 21 -3.48 21.53 -14.73
C ILE A 21 -3.44 22.32 -13.44
N PHE A 22 -3.66 21.65 -12.32
CA PHE A 22 -3.57 22.24 -10.99
C PHE A 22 -2.49 21.54 -10.18
N TYR A 23 -1.55 22.32 -9.63
CA TYR A 23 -0.52 21.80 -8.74
C TYR A 23 -0.60 22.50 -7.39
N GLN A 24 -0.54 21.70 -6.32
CA GLN A 24 -0.37 22.22 -4.96
C GLN A 24 0.68 21.37 -4.24
N PHE A 25 1.69 22.04 -3.67
CA PHE A 25 2.72 21.37 -2.87
C PHE A 25 2.08 20.56 -1.74
N GLY A 26 2.55 19.32 -1.54
CA GLY A 26 1.98 18.37 -0.59
C GLY A 26 0.64 17.74 -0.99
N ARG A 27 0.02 18.15 -2.10
CA ARG A 27 -1.21 17.54 -2.64
C ARG A 27 -1.06 16.93 -4.03
N GLY A 28 0.02 17.24 -4.73
CA GLY A 28 0.34 16.69 -6.04
C GLY A 28 -0.24 17.49 -7.20
N LEU A 29 -0.10 16.92 -8.39
CA LEU A 29 -0.57 17.44 -9.66
C LEU A 29 -1.94 16.80 -9.99
N TYR A 30 -2.88 17.62 -10.43
CA TYR A 30 -4.21 17.20 -10.90
C TYR A 30 -4.41 17.66 -12.34
N ILE A 31 -4.98 16.79 -13.17
CA ILE A 31 -5.35 17.10 -14.55
C ILE A 31 -6.83 16.76 -14.77
N LYS A 32 -7.65 17.77 -15.12
CA LYS A 32 -9.12 17.64 -15.31
C LYS A 32 -9.86 16.95 -14.15
N ASN A 33 -9.31 16.98 -12.93
CA ASN A 33 -9.79 16.24 -11.75
C ASN A 33 -9.91 14.71 -11.89
N ASN A 34 -9.51 14.14 -13.03
CA ASN A 34 -9.60 12.70 -13.31
C ASN A 34 -8.24 12.02 -13.19
N PHE A 35 -7.15 12.76 -13.37
CA PHE A 35 -5.80 12.26 -13.15
C PHE A 35 -5.16 12.98 -11.96
N TRP A 36 -4.50 12.21 -11.11
CA TRP A 36 -3.69 12.69 -10.00
C TRP A 36 -2.32 12.05 -10.07
N LEU A 37 -1.27 12.85 -9.86
CA LEU A 37 0.11 12.41 -9.74
C LEU A 37 0.71 13.02 -8.47
N GLY A 38 1.26 12.16 -7.63
CA GLY A 38 1.93 12.54 -6.40
C GLY A 38 3.12 11.64 -6.14
N GLY A 39 3.69 11.77 -4.95
CA GLY A 39 4.88 11.03 -4.58
C GLY A 39 5.32 11.38 -3.18
N TYR A 40 6.31 10.65 -2.68
CA TYR A 40 7.01 10.98 -1.46
C TYR A 40 8.47 10.56 -1.57
N PHE A 41 9.30 11.09 -0.68
CA PHE A 41 10.63 10.57 -0.45
C PHE A 41 10.94 10.57 1.04
N SER A 42 11.85 9.70 1.47
CA SER A 42 12.24 9.50 2.87
C SER A 42 13.74 9.72 3.04
N LEU A 43 14.10 10.63 3.95
CA LEU A 43 15.48 10.89 4.36
C LEU A 43 15.61 10.62 5.85
N ASN A 44 16.57 9.77 6.22
CA ASN A 44 16.80 9.35 7.59
C ASN A 44 18.23 9.65 8.04
N PHE A 45 18.36 10.32 9.19
CA PHE A 45 19.65 10.58 9.83
C PHE A 45 19.70 9.93 11.21
N TRP A 46 20.74 9.14 11.44
CA TRP A 46 20.95 8.42 12.69
C TRP A 46 22.33 8.73 13.26
N LYS A 47 22.39 9.00 14.56
CA LYS A 47 23.63 9.12 15.32
C LYS A 47 23.66 8.08 16.43
N ARG A 48 24.68 7.23 16.44
CA ARG A 48 24.93 6.25 17.51
C ARG A 48 26.41 6.30 17.91
N GLY A 49 26.69 6.93 19.05
CA GLY A 49 28.06 7.30 19.42
C GLY A 49 28.65 8.25 18.38
N ASP A 50 29.83 7.90 17.86
CA ASP A 50 30.50 8.64 16.79
C ASP A 50 30.06 8.23 15.38
N LYS A 51 29.26 7.17 15.24
CA LYS A 51 28.74 6.75 13.94
C LYS A 51 27.57 7.64 13.54
N HIS A 52 27.72 8.32 12.41
CA HIS A 52 26.70 9.08 11.71
C HIS A 52 26.30 8.29 10.47
N THR A 53 25.00 8.11 10.26
CA THR A 53 24.47 7.45 9.07
C THR A 53 23.41 8.34 8.44
N PHE A 54 23.58 8.66 7.17
CA PHE A 54 22.59 9.32 6.35
C PHE A 54 22.04 8.32 5.34
N LYS A 55 20.71 8.29 5.21
CA LYS A 55 20.03 7.43 4.25
C LYS A 55 19.00 8.23 3.47
N PHE A 56 19.06 8.10 2.16
CA PHE A 56 17.90 8.31 1.30
C PHE A 56 17.24 6.93 1.17
N GLU A 57 16.22 6.69 1.98
CA GLU A 57 15.60 5.36 2.05
C GLU A 57 14.71 5.13 0.84
N ASP A 58 13.65 5.94 0.68
CA ASP A 58 12.60 5.62 -0.28
C ASP A 58 12.31 6.81 -1.18
N ILE A 59 12.07 6.57 -2.47
CA ILE A 59 11.43 7.52 -3.38
C ILE A 59 10.28 6.81 -4.10
N ALA A 60 9.08 7.38 -4.02
CA ALA A 60 7.87 6.80 -4.59
C ALA A 60 7.15 7.80 -5.50
N LEU A 61 6.66 7.30 -6.63
CA LEU A 61 5.77 8.01 -7.54
C LEU A 61 4.41 7.30 -7.54
N LEU A 62 3.35 8.05 -7.26
CA LEU A 62 1.99 7.55 -7.16
C LEU A 62 1.14 8.22 -8.24
N SER A 63 0.32 7.44 -8.94
CA SER A 63 -0.65 7.99 -9.89
C SER A 63 -2.03 7.35 -9.73
N ARG A 64 -3.06 8.12 -10.03
CA ARG A 64 -4.44 7.67 -10.07
C ARG A 64 -5.18 8.26 -11.26
N VAL A 65 -5.88 7.41 -12.00
CA VAL A 65 -6.85 7.80 -13.02
C VAL A 65 -8.24 7.39 -12.55
N ASN A 66 -9.21 8.29 -12.63
CA ASN A 66 -10.61 8.03 -12.32
C ASN A 66 -11.47 8.31 -13.55
N TYR A 67 -12.40 7.40 -13.84
CA TYR A 67 -13.41 7.59 -14.88
C TYR A 67 -14.71 6.91 -14.46
N LYS A 68 -15.75 7.71 -14.18
CA LYS A 68 -17.05 7.23 -13.69
C LYS A 68 -16.87 6.36 -12.42
N LYS A 69 -17.23 5.08 -12.49
CA LYS A 69 -17.12 4.11 -11.38
C LYS A 69 -15.77 3.38 -11.36
N VAL A 70 -14.88 3.69 -12.29
CA VAL A 70 -13.62 2.96 -12.48
C VAL A 70 -12.44 3.83 -12.03
N SER A 71 -11.49 3.21 -11.35
CA SER A 71 -10.23 3.84 -10.98
C SER A 71 -9.05 2.90 -11.30
N LEU A 72 -7.95 3.48 -11.76
CA LEU A 72 -6.66 2.80 -11.89
C LEU A 72 -5.67 3.51 -10.96
N PHE A 73 -4.94 2.74 -10.17
CA PHE A 73 -3.91 3.27 -9.27
C PHE A 73 -2.58 2.56 -9.53
N SER A 74 -1.49 3.33 -9.50
CA SER A 74 -0.14 2.78 -9.54
C SER A 74 0.78 3.48 -8.54
N GLU A 75 1.70 2.73 -7.98
CA GLU A 75 2.81 3.20 -7.15
C GLU A 75 4.07 2.44 -7.55
N ILE A 76 5.07 3.20 -7.95
CA ILE A 76 6.41 2.72 -8.27
C ILE A 76 7.36 3.34 -7.26
N GLU A 77 8.22 2.53 -6.66
CA GLU A 77 9.13 2.96 -5.61
C GLU A 77 10.55 2.44 -5.87
N ALA A 78 11.55 3.23 -5.51
CA ALA A 78 12.91 2.72 -5.29
C ALA A 78 13.26 2.85 -3.81
N LYS A 79 13.82 1.77 -3.25
CA LYS A 79 14.27 1.71 -1.85
C LYS A 79 15.78 1.54 -1.72
N GLY A 80 16.28 1.99 -0.58
CA GLY A 80 17.71 2.04 -0.28
C GLY A 80 18.47 2.90 -1.30
N VAL A 81 17.88 4.00 -1.74
CA VAL A 81 18.38 4.85 -2.83
C VAL A 81 19.84 5.24 -2.62
N PHE A 82 20.16 5.66 -1.38
CA PHE A 82 21.50 6.03 -0.99
C PHE A 82 21.74 5.79 0.49
N VAL A 83 22.92 5.26 0.82
CA VAL A 83 23.38 5.12 2.21
C VAL A 83 24.83 5.61 2.30
N SER A 84 25.11 6.43 3.30
CA SER A 84 26.46 6.88 3.65
C SER A 84 26.67 6.85 5.15
N SER A 85 27.85 6.42 5.58
CA SER A 85 28.27 6.47 6.97
C SER A 85 29.67 7.07 7.08
N ASN A 86 29.94 7.82 8.14
CA ASN A 86 31.27 8.37 8.39
C ASN A 86 32.31 7.31 8.82
N THR A 87 31.87 6.15 9.31
CA THR A 87 32.75 5.04 9.71
C THR A 87 33.01 4.03 8.61
N GLU A 88 32.19 4.01 7.56
CA GLU A 88 32.29 3.10 6.42
C GLU A 88 32.50 3.93 5.15
N LYS A 89 33.65 3.79 4.48
CA LYS A 89 33.96 4.56 3.25
C LYS A 89 33.08 4.24 2.04
N ASN A 90 32.14 3.31 2.17
CA ASN A 90 31.29 2.87 1.07
C ASN A 90 30.03 3.74 0.99
N CYS A 91 29.98 4.58 -0.03
CA CYS A 91 28.76 5.22 -0.50
C CYS A 91 28.13 4.33 -1.56
N ASN A 92 26.96 3.77 -1.26
CA ASN A 92 26.25 2.89 -2.19
C ASN A 92 25.01 3.60 -2.72
N TRP A 93 24.91 3.68 -4.04
CA TRP A 93 23.70 4.07 -4.76
C TRP A 93 23.00 2.82 -5.28
N ASN A 94 21.68 2.74 -5.09
CA ASN A 94 20.87 1.67 -5.65
C ASN A 94 19.56 2.26 -6.18
N LEU A 95 19.24 1.99 -7.44
CA LEU A 95 17.99 2.44 -8.07
C LEU A 95 17.21 1.23 -8.57
N ASP A 96 16.91 0.32 -7.64
CA ASP A 96 16.06 -0.83 -7.91
C ASP A 96 14.58 -0.43 -7.84
N LEU A 97 13.96 -0.27 -9.00
CA LEU A 97 12.57 0.16 -9.14
C LEU A 97 11.62 -1.02 -8.99
N GLN A 98 10.68 -0.89 -8.07
CA GLN A 98 9.70 -1.90 -7.72
C GLN A 98 8.28 -1.38 -7.94
N ILE A 99 7.39 -2.26 -8.39
CA ILE A 99 5.95 -1.97 -8.42
C ILE A 99 5.39 -2.35 -7.06
N GLU A 100 5.16 -1.36 -6.19
CA GLU A 100 4.56 -1.62 -4.89
C GLU A 100 3.07 -1.90 -5.01
N ARG A 101 2.34 -1.07 -5.77
CA ARG A 101 0.91 -1.23 -6.00
C ARG A 101 0.57 -0.95 -7.45
N LEU A 102 -0.29 -1.79 -8.02
CA LEU A 102 -0.86 -1.59 -9.34
C LEU A 102 -2.20 -2.30 -9.37
N TYR A 103 -3.29 -1.55 -9.31
CA TYR A 103 -4.62 -2.14 -9.25
C TYR A 103 -5.68 -1.29 -9.92
N PHE A 104 -6.70 -1.99 -10.38
CA PHE A 104 -7.94 -1.46 -10.90
C PHE A 104 -9.04 -1.60 -9.86
N GLU A 105 -9.88 -0.59 -9.70
CA GLU A 105 -11.07 -0.60 -8.84
C GLU A 105 -12.33 -0.33 -9.67
N TYR A 106 -13.38 -1.13 -9.42
CA TYR A 106 -14.73 -0.86 -9.88
C TYR A 106 -15.64 -0.60 -8.67
N ASN A 107 -16.05 0.66 -8.54
CA ASN A 107 -16.87 1.17 -7.46
C ASN A 107 -18.36 1.07 -7.81
N HIS A 108 -18.93 -0.14 -7.71
CA HIS A 108 -20.33 -0.36 -8.10
C HIS A 108 -21.31 0.40 -7.20
N SER A 109 -21.16 0.26 -5.87
CA SER A 109 -21.98 0.93 -4.86
C SER A 109 -21.28 0.97 -3.50
N ARG A 110 -21.89 1.62 -2.50
CA ARG A 110 -21.38 1.57 -1.11
C ARG A 110 -21.31 0.14 -0.55
N ASN A 111 -22.12 -0.77 -1.06
CA ASN A 111 -22.26 -2.13 -0.51
C ASN A 111 -21.38 -3.16 -1.21
N LEU A 112 -20.95 -2.89 -2.44
CA LEU A 112 -20.17 -3.83 -3.24
C LEU A 112 -19.23 -3.06 -4.17
N ASN A 113 -17.95 -3.39 -4.08
CA ASN A 113 -16.89 -2.87 -4.93
C ASN A 113 -15.90 -4.00 -5.20
N LEU A 114 -15.17 -3.88 -6.30
CA LEU A 114 -14.19 -4.86 -6.75
C LEU A 114 -12.85 -4.17 -6.92
N LYS A 115 -11.77 -4.83 -6.49
CA LYS A 115 -10.40 -4.44 -6.77
C LYS A 115 -9.65 -5.63 -7.37
N LEU A 116 -8.86 -5.37 -8.41
CA LEU A 116 -8.05 -6.36 -9.12
C LEU A 116 -6.62 -5.83 -9.30
N GLY A 117 -5.61 -6.61 -8.92
CA GLY A 117 -4.20 -6.27 -9.11
C GLY A 117 -3.37 -6.47 -7.85
N ARG A 118 -2.26 -5.75 -7.72
CA ARG A 118 -1.40 -5.72 -6.54
C ARG A 118 -1.80 -4.57 -5.62
N PHE A 119 -2.24 -4.88 -4.41
CA PHE A 119 -2.68 -3.91 -3.41
C PHE A 119 -2.25 -4.33 -1.99
N LEU A 120 -2.32 -3.41 -1.03
CA LEU A 120 -2.09 -3.74 0.37
C LEU A 120 -3.15 -4.74 0.83
N THR A 121 -2.72 -5.86 1.39
CA THR A 121 -3.60 -6.86 1.97
C THR A 121 -4.53 -6.16 2.97
N PRO A 122 -5.86 -6.28 2.86
CA PRO A 122 -6.78 -5.46 3.65
C PRO A 122 -6.94 -6.03 5.08
N LEU A 123 -5.83 -6.14 5.81
CA LEU A 123 -5.74 -6.75 7.14
C LEU A 123 -5.25 -5.76 8.20
N GLY A 124 -6.01 -5.64 9.28
CA GLY A 124 -5.65 -4.84 10.44
C GLY A 124 -5.64 -3.33 10.17
N ILE A 125 -5.12 -2.57 11.15
CA ILE A 125 -4.98 -1.11 11.05
C ILE A 125 -3.66 -0.75 10.38
N TRP A 126 -2.58 -1.44 10.78
CA TRP A 126 -1.22 -1.09 10.41
C TRP A 126 -0.89 -1.41 8.95
N ASN A 127 -1.40 -2.52 8.40
CA ASN A 127 -1.10 -2.87 7.01
C ASN A 127 -1.67 -1.86 6.00
N LYS A 128 -2.72 -1.12 6.37
CA LYS A 128 -3.35 -0.13 5.51
C LYS A 128 -2.61 1.21 5.51
N ILE A 129 -1.64 1.41 6.40
CA ILE A 129 -0.84 2.62 6.54
C ILE A 129 0.60 2.27 6.17
N HIS A 130 0.87 2.27 4.86
CA HIS A 130 2.16 1.85 4.32
C HIS A 130 3.18 2.98 4.22
N ILE A 131 2.72 4.21 3.93
CA ILE A 131 3.60 5.37 3.74
C ILE A 131 4.17 5.80 5.10
N ASP A 132 5.49 5.83 5.22
CA ASP A 132 6.20 6.15 6.47
C ASP A 132 5.81 7.51 7.05
N ALA A 133 5.62 8.53 6.20
CA ALA A 133 5.16 9.86 6.62
C ALA A 133 3.77 9.85 7.29
N LEU A 134 2.98 8.79 7.09
CA LEU A 134 1.64 8.61 7.67
C LEU A 134 1.64 7.63 8.86
N LYS A 135 2.75 6.96 9.11
CA LYS A 135 2.91 6.07 10.27
C LYS A 135 3.11 6.91 11.53
N TRP A 136 2.59 6.40 12.65
CA TRP A 136 2.74 7.07 13.95
C TRP A 136 4.10 6.77 14.60
N THR A 137 4.83 5.80 14.05
CA THR A 137 6.11 5.33 14.54
C THR A 137 7.10 5.26 13.39
N VAL A 138 8.39 5.43 13.69
CA VAL A 138 9.50 5.31 12.71
C VAL A 138 9.71 3.85 12.27
N SER A 139 9.01 2.89 12.89
CA SER A 139 9.10 1.46 12.56
C SER A 139 7.73 0.78 12.63
N ASP A 140 7.50 -0.20 11.76
CA ASP A 140 6.28 -1.02 11.80
C ASP A 140 6.24 -1.99 12.98
N PRO A 141 5.06 -2.24 13.58
CA PRO A 141 4.88 -3.30 14.57
C PRO A 141 5.33 -4.65 14.02
N LEU A 142 5.83 -5.53 14.89
CA LEU A 142 6.28 -6.87 14.47
C LEU A 142 5.15 -7.67 13.78
N VAL A 143 3.91 -7.47 14.24
CA VAL A 143 2.72 -8.17 13.74
C VAL A 143 2.50 -7.91 12.25
N SER A 144 2.62 -6.66 11.79
CA SER A 144 2.43 -6.32 10.37
C SER A 144 3.58 -6.78 9.48
N ARG A 145 4.73 -7.16 10.05
CA ARG A 145 5.90 -7.63 9.29
C ARG A 145 6.01 -9.14 9.20
N LYS A 146 5.39 -9.92 10.10
CA LYS A 146 5.64 -11.37 10.20
C LYS A 146 4.42 -12.27 10.12
N PHE A 147 3.20 -11.77 10.35
CA PHE A 147 2.03 -12.64 10.52
C PHE A 147 1.19 -12.82 9.26
N PHE A 148 1.22 -11.85 8.37
CA PHE A 148 0.50 -11.90 7.11
C PHE A 148 1.28 -11.13 6.03
N PRO A 149 1.11 -11.49 4.75
CA PRO A 149 1.66 -10.75 3.62
C PRO A 149 1.16 -9.31 3.60
N MET A 150 2.06 -8.37 3.36
CA MET A 150 1.79 -6.95 3.27
C MET A 150 1.00 -6.62 2.01
N PHE A 151 1.33 -7.29 0.91
CA PHE A 151 0.65 -7.14 -0.37
C PHE A 151 -0.07 -8.43 -0.80
N THR A 152 -1.18 -8.23 -1.50
CA THR A 152 -1.92 -9.25 -2.24
C THR A 152 -1.94 -8.87 -3.71
N THR A 153 -1.56 -9.79 -4.59
CA THR A 153 -1.77 -9.71 -6.03
C THR A 153 -2.95 -10.60 -6.43
N GLY A 154 -4.15 -10.03 -6.48
CA GLY A 154 -5.35 -10.82 -6.70
C GLY A 154 -6.61 -10.00 -6.82
N ILE A 155 -7.68 -10.51 -6.24
CA ILE A 155 -9.02 -9.92 -6.27
C ILE A 155 -9.45 -9.60 -4.84
N GLU A 156 -10.06 -8.44 -4.63
CA GLU A 156 -10.75 -8.06 -3.39
C GLU A 156 -12.18 -7.62 -3.71
N LEU A 157 -13.13 -8.12 -2.92
CA LEU A 157 -14.50 -7.65 -2.85
C LEU A 157 -14.71 -6.95 -1.51
N TYR A 158 -15.21 -5.72 -1.54
CA TYR A 158 -15.38 -4.93 -0.32
C TYR A 158 -16.59 -4.00 -0.35
N GLY A 159 -17.09 -3.68 0.84
CA GLY A 159 -18.21 -2.75 0.98
C GLY A 159 -18.77 -2.69 2.40
N PHE A 160 -19.94 -2.08 2.53
CA PHE A 160 -20.70 -2.05 3.77
C PHE A 160 -21.88 -3.04 3.72
N LEU A 161 -22.11 -3.77 4.82
CA LEU A 161 -23.30 -4.61 4.93
C LEU A 161 -24.56 -3.74 4.97
N PRO A 162 -25.56 -3.98 4.10
CA PRO A 162 -26.78 -3.18 4.05
C PRO A 162 -27.56 -3.21 5.38
N SER A 163 -27.67 -4.39 5.98
CA SER A 163 -28.51 -4.61 7.18
C SER A 163 -27.82 -4.23 8.49
N ILE A 164 -26.51 -3.96 8.48
CA ILE A 164 -25.75 -3.66 9.69
C ILE A 164 -25.01 -2.33 9.51
N LYS A 165 -25.55 -1.28 10.13
CA LYS A 165 -25.00 0.08 10.04
C LYS A 165 -23.51 0.11 10.39
N ASN A 166 -22.72 0.75 9.54
CA ASN A 166 -21.28 0.95 9.72
C ASN A 166 -20.47 -0.34 9.92
N PHE A 167 -20.94 -1.44 9.32
CA PHE A 167 -20.21 -2.69 9.28
C PHE A 167 -19.57 -2.86 7.91
N LYS A 168 -18.24 -2.86 7.87
CA LYS A 168 -17.44 -3.01 6.65
C LYS A 168 -16.96 -4.45 6.53
N TYR A 169 -16.94 -4.98 5.31
CA TYR A 169 -16.32 -6.25 4.98
C TYR A 169 -15.31 -6.08 3.84
N GLU A 170 -14.27 -6.89 3.85
CA GLU A 170 -13.25 -7.03 2.81
C GLU A 170 -12.93 -8.53 2.68
N VAL A 171 -13.15 -9.11 1.51
CA VAL A 171 -12.81 -10.50 1.18
C VAL A 171 -11.80 -10.46 0.04
N PHE A 172 -10.72 -11.20 0.14
CA PHE A 172 -9.70 -11.18 -0.90
C PHE A 172 -9.12 -12.57 -1.15
N VAL A 173 -8.64 -12.78 -2.38
CA VAL A 173 -8.06 -14.04 -2.84
C VAL A 173 -6.90 -13.78 -3.78
N GLN A 174 -5.88 -14.64 -3.72
CA GLN A 174 -4.75 -14.68 -4.65
C GLN A 174 -4.43 -16.14 -4.99
N LYS A 175 -4.27 -16.42 -6.28
CA LYS A 175 -3.91 -17.75 -6.82
C LYS A 175 -2.75 -17.63 -7.83
N ASN A 176 -1.74 -16.86 -7.47
CA ASN A 176 -0.54 -16.63 -8.27
C ASN A 176 0.66 -16.34 -7.34
N LYS A 177 1.86 -16.23 -7.93
CA LYS A 177 3.13 -15.90 -7.22
C LYS A 177 3.33 -14.41 -6.93
N GLY A 178 2.33 -13.60 -7.26
CA GLY A 178 2.33 -12.15 -7.15
C GLY A 178 3.29 -11.38 -8.07
N ILE A 179 3.00 -10.09 -8.23
CA ILE A 179 3.84 -9.14 -8.97
C ILE A 179 4.90 -8.62 -8.01
N ASN A 180 6.19 -8.77 -8.29
CA ASN A 180 7.28 -8.32 -7.42
C ASN A 180 7.19 -8.85 -5.96
N ASP A 181 6.77 -10.10 -5.77
CA ASP A 181 6.61 -10.69 -4.44
C ASP A 181 7.91 -10.88 -3.67
N SER A 182 9.08 -10.86 -4.32
CA SER A 182 10.39 -10.79 -3.65
C SER A 182 10.51 -9.58 -2.72
N TYR A 183 9.68 -8.57 -2.94
CA TYR A 183 9.62 -7.34 -2.17
C TYR A 183 8.46 -7.29 -1.15
N ASN A 184 7.70 -8.38 -1.06
CA ASN A 184 6.71 -8.58 -0.01
C ASN A 184 7.42 -9.17 1.23
N ASN A 185 6.91 -8.90 2.42
CA ASN A 185 7.50 -9.44 3.67
C ASN A 185 7.36 -10.96 3.80
N LEU A 186 6.36 -11.51 3.12
CA LEU A 186 6.06 -12.93 2.94
C LEU A 186 5.65 -13.12 1.48
N GLN A 187 5.94 -14.27 0.86
CA GLN A 187 5.65 -14.55 -0.55
C GLN A 187 4.47 -15.51 -0.66
N PRO A 188 3.23 -15.01 -0.54
CA PRO A 188 2.07 -15.87 -0.52
C PRO A 188 1.75 -16.46 -1.89
N ARG A 189 1.29 -17.70 -1.88
CA ARG A 189 0.51 -18.33 -2.95
C ARG A 189 -0.77 -18.90 -2.34
N ASN A 190 -1.80 -19.06 -3.17
CA ASN A 190 -3.10 -19.61 -2.75
C ASN A 190 -3.68 -18.93 -1.49
N MET A 191 -3.57 -17.61 -1.40
CA MET A 191 -4.03 -16.84 -0.27
C MET A 191 -5.54 -16.58 -0.36
N PHE A 192 -6.23 -16.68 0.78
CA PHE A 192 -7.55 -16.12 0.96
C PHE A 192 -7.66 -15.47 2.33
N GLY A 193 -8.49 -14.44 2.45
CA GLY A 193 -8.75 -13.83 3.74
C GLY A 193 -10.04 -13.04 3.77
N LEU A 194 -10.48 -12.80 4.99
CA LEU A 194 -11.63 -11.99 5.35
C LEU A 194 -11.22 -10.99 6.42
N GLN A 195 -11.67 -9.76 6.26
CA GLN A 195 -11.71 -8.78 7.31
C GLN A 195 -13.13 -8.23 7.47
N ILE A 196 -13.54 -8.08 8.72
CA ILE A 196 -14.77 -7.40 9.11
C ILE A 196 -14.44 -6.30 10.12
N GLU A 197 -15.07 -5.13 9.98
CA GLU A 197 -14.83 -3.98 10.85
C GLU A 197 -16.16 -3.32 11.24
N LYS A 198 -16.40 -3.17 12.54
CA LYS A 198 -17.48 -2.33 13.08
C LYS A 198 -16.92 -0.95 13.40
N ILE A 199 -17.47 0.05 12.71
CA ILE A 199 -17.11 1.46 12.91
C ILE A 199 -18.19 2.10 13.78
N PHE A 200 -17.85 2.43 15.03
CA PHE A 200 -18.78 3.12 15.94
C PHE A 200 -18.79 4.62 15.63
N ASN A 201 -17.61 5.22 15.47
CA ASN A 201 -17.41 6.60 15.04
C ASN A 201 -15.95 6.80 14.58
N ILE A 202 -15.57 8.02 14.22
CA ILE A 202 -14.20 8.35 13.74
C ILE A 202 -13.09 8.01 14.76
N ASN A 203 -13.44 7.98 16.04
CA ASN A 203 -12.50 7.73 17.14
C ASN A 203 -12.53 6.27 17.64
N LYS A 204 -13.54 5.47 17.26
CA LYS A 204 -13.78 4.13 17.82
C LYS A 204 -14.14 3.12 16.74
N LYS A 205 -13.32 2.08 16.62
CA LYS A 205 -13.56 0.94 15.73
C LYS A 205 -13.02 -0.36 16.30
N LEU A 206 -13.65 -1.46 15.94
CA LEU A 206 -13.25 -2.83 16.28
C LEU A 206 -13.28 -3.66 15.00
N GLY A 207 -12.28 -4.51 14.81
CA GLY A 207 -12.22 -5.40 13.66
C GLY A 207 -11.68 -6.77 14.00
N PHE A 208 -12.02 -7.70 13.12
CA PHE A 208 -11.63 -9.09 13.15
C PHE A 208 -11.13 -9.47 11.77
N ASN A 209 -10.08 -10.27 11.72
CA ASN A 209 -9.57 -10.83 10.49
C ASN A 209 -9.23 -12.30 10.64
N LEU A 210 -9.32 -13.02 9.53
CA LEU A 210 -8.86 -14.38 9.41
C LEU A 210 -8.45 -14.67 7.98
N GLY A 211 -7.65 -15.71 7.80
CA GLY A 211 -7.26 -16.16 6.48
C GLY A 211 -6.16 -17.19 6.51
N ARG A 212 -5.70 -17.52 5.32
CA ARG A 212 -4.67 -18.52 5.12
C ARG A 212 -3.95 -18.29 3.80
N PHE A 213 -2.70 -18.71 3.75
CA PHE A 213 -1.87 -18.74 2.55
C PHE A 213 -0.84 -19.87 2.65
N ASP A 214 -0.28 -20.25 1.50
CA ASP A 214 0.91 -21.07 1.42
C ASP A 214 2.10 -20.12 1.17
N GLU A 215 3.22 -20.31 1.86
CA GLU A 215 4.44 -19.50 1.67
C GLU A 215 5.35 -20.15 0.62
N GLU A 216 5.75 -19.41 -0.42
CA GLU A 216 6.57 -19.97 -1.51
C GLU A 216 7.97 -20.40 -1.02
N ILE A 217 8.61 -19.60 -0.16
CA ILE A 217 10.00 -19.86 0.29
C ILE A 217 10.07 -21.09 1.20
N THR A 218 9.23 -21.16 2.23
CA THR A 218 9.30 -22.24 3.22
C THR A 218 8.44 -23.45 2.82
N ASN A 219 7.56 -23.29 1.83
CA ASN A 219 6.54 -24.25 1.43
C ASN A 219 5.61 -24.67 2.60
N GLU A 220 5.49 -23.81 3.61
CA GLU A 220 4.59 -24.01 4.74
C GLU A 220 3.25 -23.34 4.51
N ARG A 221 2.28 -23.74 5.32
CA ARG A 221 0.92 -23.22 5.27
C ARG A 221 0.60 -22.47 6.54
N TYR A 222 0.24 -21.21 6.38
CA TYR A 222 -0.06 -20.29 7.47
C TYR A 222 -1.57 -20.09 7.57
N THR A 223 -2.09 -20.20 8.78
CA THR A 223 -3.45 -19.76 9.11
C THR A 223 -3.32 -18.66 10.16
N PHE A 224 -4.04 -17.56 9.97
CA PHE A 224 -4.02 -16.44 10.91
C PHE A 224 -5.43 -16.07 11.34
N LEU A 225 -5.52 -15.55 12.56
CA LEU A 225 -6.72 -14.97 13.15
C LEU A 225 -6.28 -13.80 14.02
N GLY A 226 -6.98 -12.67 13.92
CA GLY A 226 -6.62 -11.46 14.63
C GLY A 226 -7.83 -10.63 15.02
N LEU A 227 -7.76 -10.05 16.22
CA LEU A 227 -8.67 -9.02 16.70
C LEU A 227 -7.89 -7.72 16.85
N TYR A 228 -8.49 -6.60 16.45
CA TYR A 228 -7.87 -5.29 16.58
C TYR A 228 -8.90 -4.22 16.88
N GLY A 229 -8.47 -3.14 17.52
CA GLY A 229 -9.33 -2.00 17.82
C GLY A 229 -8.56 -0.70 17.90
N LYS A 230 -9.26 0.42 17.73
CA LYS A 230 -8.74 1.75 17.97
C LYS A 230 -9.78 2.53 18.76
N THR A 231 -9.33 3.18 19.84
CA THR A 231 -10.09 4.18 20.57
C THR A 231 -9.23 5.44 20.72
N LYS A 232 -9.80 6.62 20.51
CA LYS A 232 -9.17 7.90 20.79
C LYS A 232 -9.98 8.61 21.88
N PHE A 233 -9.31 8.95 22.97
CA PHE A 233 -9.87 9.76 24.05
C PHE A 233 -9.40 11.21 23.90
N LYS A 234 -10.25 12.18 24.25
CA LYS A 234 -9.78 13.54 24.52
C LYS A 234 -9.11 13.52 25.89
N LYS A 235 -7.90 14.07 25.99
CA LYS A 235 -7.28 14.35 27.29
C LYS A 235 -8.11 15.45 27.95
N LEU A 236 -8.55 15.21 29.19
CA LEU A 236 -9.14 16.24 30.06
C LEU A 236 -8.03 17.18 30.55
#